data_AF-A0A0F9CL04-F1
#
_entry.id   AF-A0A0F9CL04-F1
#
_cell.length_a   1.000
_cell.length_b   1.000
_cell.length_c   1.000
_cell.angle_alpha   90.00
_cell.angle_beta   90.00
_cell.angle_gamma   90.00
#
_symmetry.space_group_name_H-M   'P 1'
#
loop_
_entity.id
_entity.type
_entity.pdbx_description
1 polymer ?
#
loop_
_entity_poly.entity_id
_entity_poly.type
_entity_poly.pdbx_seq_one_letter_code
_entity_poly.pdbx_strand_id
1 'polypeptide(L)'
;LLDGEITAGAGLQGFGALQKAIKAGGPFAFYAFDLLHHDGTDLTPLPLRERRDRLDALFEGVTPRGALQLSPVLEGDPENSLATVCDGGGEGLIVKQADAPYRGGRSAGSSPPWCAWSSFRPSACRCCSARRN
;
A
#
# COMPACT_ATOMS: atom_id res chain seq x y z
N LEU A 1 7.05 -3.25 -14.14
CA LEU A 1 7.21 -2.09 -13.23
C LEU A 1 6.25 -2.27 -12.06
N LEU A 2 6.80 -2.44 -10.87
CA LEU A 2 6.04 -2.60 -9.62
C LEU A 2 6.02 -1.27 -8.87
N ASP A 3 4.89 -0.99 -8.22
CA ASP A 3 4.76 0.09 -7.22
C ASP A 3 4.60 -0.55 -5.84
N GLY A 4 5.28 0.00 -4.85
CA GLY A 4 5.44 -0.65 -3.55
C GLY A 4 6.22 0.18 -2.54
N GLU A 5 6.42 -0.40 -1.36
CA GLU A 5 7.14 0.21 -0.24
C GLU A 5 8.27 -0.70 0.26
N ILE A 6 9.38 -0.10 0.68
CA ILE A 6 10.49 -0.82 1.31
C ILE A 6 10.35 -0.71 2.83
N THR A 7 10.45 -1.83 3.52
CA THR A 7 10.43 -1.88 4.98
C THR A 7 11.66 -2.59 5.54
N ALA A 8 11.96 -2.32 6.81
CA ALA A 8 12.90 -3.12 7.60
C ALA A 8 12.13 -4.14 8.44
N GLY A 9 12.64 -5.37 8.50
CA GLY A 9 11.97 -6.47 9.21
C GLY A 9 10.57 -6.76 8.65
N ALA A 10 9.63 -7.12 9.53
CA ALA A 10 8.25 -7.49 9.17
C ALA A 10 7.31 -6.29 8.91
N GLY A 11 7.84 -5.10 8.60
CA GLY A 11 7.02 -3.91 8.27
C GLY A 11 6.42 -3.15 9.46
N LEU A 12 6.32 -3.76 10.64
CA LEU A 12 5.68 -3.16 11.84
C LEU A 12 6.61 -2.25 12.68
N GLN A 13 7.89 -2.14 12.31
CA GLN A 13 8.89 -1.48 13.16
C GLN A 13 9.01 0.04 12.91
N GLY A 14 8.16 0.57 12.02
CA GLY A 14 8.06 1.97 11.68
C GLY A 14 9.32 2.59 11.05
N PHE A 15 9.24 3.90 10.78
CA PHE A 15 10.27 4.63 10.03
C PHE A 15 11.67 4.59 10.67
N GLY A 16 11.76 4.60 12.00
CA GLY A 16 13.05 4.58 12.71
C GLY A 16 13.85 3.29 12.51
N ALA A 17 13.17 2.14 12.40
CA ALA A 17 13.82 0.87 12.11
C ALA A 17 14.32 0.81 10.66
N LEU A 18 13.54 1.34 9.72
CA LEU A 18 13.95 1.48 8.33
C LEU A 18 15.23 2.31 8.19
N GLN A 19 15.31 3.46 8.86
CA GLN A 19 16.52 4.29 8.85
C GLN A 19 17.76 3.57 9.38
N LYS A 20 17.62 2.75 10.43
CA LYS A 20 18.72 1.94 10.98
C LYS A 20 19.15 0.86 9.99
N ALA A 21 18.19 0.15 9.39
CA ALA A 21 18.48 -0.90 8.40
C ALA A 21 19.18 -0.32 7.16
N ILE A 22 18.77 0.86 6.69
CA ILE A 22 19.43 1.56 5.57
C ILE A 22 20.91 1.79 5.89
N LYS A 23 21.22 2.26 7.11
CA LYS A 23 22.61 2.47 7.55
C LYS A 23 23.40 1.16 7.69
N ALA A 24 22.74 0.09 8.09
CA ALA A 24 23.35 -1.23 8.28
C ALA A 24 23.47 -2.06 6.98
N GLY A 25 22.82 -1.64 5.89
CA GLY A 25 22.78 -2.38 4.63
C GLY A 25 21.74 -3.50 4.57
N GLY A 26 20.77 -3.53 5.49
CA GLY A 26 19.67 -4.51 5.52
C GLY A 26 19.50 -5.23 6.86
N PRO A 27 18.62 -6.24 6.93
CA PRO A 27 17.79 -6.77 5.84
C PRO A 27 16.60 -5.86 5.48
N PHE A 28 16.16 -5.93 4.22
CA PHE A 28 15.00 -5.20 3.69
C PHE A 28 13.96 -6.17 3.11
N ALA A 29 12.70 -5.73 3.11
CA ALA A 29 11.63 -6.33 2.32
C ALA A 29 10.98 -5.26 1.45
N PHE A 30 10.61 -5.61 0.22
CA PHE A 30 9.80 -4.79 -0.67
C PHE A 30 8.39 -5.36 -0.74
N TYR A 31 7.41 -4.55 -0.32
CA TYR A 31 6.00 -4.87 -0.37
C TYR A 31 5.39 -4.23 -1.63
N ALA A 32 5.11 -5.05 -2.63
CA ALA A 32 4.41 -4.61 -3.83
C ALA A 32 2.90 -4.51 -3.57
N PHE A 33 2.28 -3.42 -4.04
CA PHE A 33 0.84 -3.22 -3.92
C PHE A 33 0.14 -2.87 -5.25
N ASP A 34 0.88 -2.53 -6.31
CA ASP A 34 0.34 -2.22 -7.64
C ASP A 34 1.32 -2.69 -8.74
N LEU A 35 0.77 -2.99 -9.92
CA LEU A 35 1.52 -3.39 -11.12
C LEU A 35 1.22 -2.40 -12.24
N LEU A 36 2.20 -1.58 -12.58
CA LEU A 36 2.00 -0.48 -13.53
C LEU A 36 2.32 -0.87 -14.96
N HIS A 37 3.34 -1.73 -15.16
CA HIS A 37 3.71 -2.26 -16.48
C HIS A 37 4.11 -3.72 -16.35
N HIS A 38 3.80 -4.52 -17.35
CA HIS A 38 4.17 -5.93 -17.41
C HIS A 38 4.48 -6.33 -18.86
N ASP A 39 5.64 -6.93 -19.11
CA ASP A 39 6.08 -7.40 -20.44
C ASP A 39 5.88 -6.40 -21.58
N GLY A 40 6.29 -5.15 -21.36
CA GLY A 40 6.15 -4.06 -22.35
C GLY A 40 4.74 -3.48 -22.48
N THR A 41 3.76 -4.00 -21.75
CA THR A 41 2.39 -3.49 -21.72
C THR A 41 2.22 -2.48 -20.59
N ASP A 42 1.70 -1.29 -20.90
CA ASP A 42 1.25 -0.31 -19.91
C ASP A 42 -0.12 -0.70 -19.34
N LEU A 43 -0.18 -0.90 -18.02
CA LEU A 43 -1.39 -1.27 -17.30
C LEU A 43 -2.02 -0.09 -16.55
N THR A 44 -1.38 1.08 -16.53
CA THR A 44 -1.86 2.27 -15.81
C THR A 44 -3.29 2.70 -16.20
N PRO A 45 -3.79 2.49 -17.43
CA PRO A 45 -5.18 2.83 -17.78
C PRO A 45 -6.22 1.84 -17.22
N LEU A 46 -5.82 0.63 -16.80
CA LEU A 46 -6.74 -0.40 -16.33
C LEU A 46 -7.22 -0.11 -14.90
N PRO A 47 -8.41 -0.60 -14.50
CA PRO A 47 -8.86 -0.60 -13.11
C PRO A 47 -7.84 -1.21 -12.13
N LEU A 48 -7.76 -0.67 -10.90
CA LEU A 48 -6.86 -1.22 -9.86
C LEU A 48 -7.11 -2.71 -9.61
N ARG A 49 -8.38 -3.16 -9.61
CA ARG A 49 -8.71 -4.58 -9.45
C ARG A 49 -8.00 -5.44 -10.50
N GLU A 50 -8.07 -5.05 -11.78
CA GLU A 50 -7.40 -5.80 -12.85
C GLU A 50 -5.87 -5.78 -12.73
N ARG A 51 -5.30 -4.62 -12.34
CA ARG A 51 -3.85 -4.52 -12.09
C ARG A 51 -3.44 -5.40 -10.91
N ARG A 52 -4.30 -5.49 -9.90
CA ARG A 52 -4.09 -6.28 -8.69
C ARG A 52 -4.17 -7.78 -8.97
N ASP A 53 -5.17 -8.24 -9.71
CA ASP A 53 -5.30 -9.65 -10.09
C ASP A 53 -4.06 -10.13 -10.87
N ARG A 54 -3.53 -9.29 -11.76
CA ARG A 54 -2.28 -9.58 -12.50
C ARG A 54 -1.05 -9.58 -11.59
N LEU A 55 -1.01 -8.69 -10.60
CA LEU A 55 0.06 -8.67 -9.59
C LEU A 55 0.03 -9.95 -8.76
N ASP A 56 -1.16 -10.37 -8.30
CA ASP A 56 -1.33 -11.56 -7.48
C ASP A 56 -0.87 -12.80 -8.24
N ALA A 57 -1.26 -12.94 -9.51
CA ALA A 57 -0.80 -14.02 -10.40
C ALA A 57 0.73 -14.06 -10.57
N LEU A 58 1.38 -12.88 -10.66
CA LEU A 58 2.84 -12.80 -10.76
C LEU A 58 3.54 -13.27 -9.47
N PHE A 59 2.87 -13.13 -8.33
CA PHE A 59 3.40 -13.50 -7.02
C PHE A 59 3.15 -14.96 -6.61
N GLU A 60 2.34 -15.73 -7.35
CA GLU A 60 2.11 -17.16 -7.07
C GLU A 60 3.40 -17.99 -7.07
N GLY A 61 4.41 -17.59 -7.86
CA GLY A 61 5.72 -18.25 -7.92
C GLY A 61 6.77 -17.71 -6.95
N VAL A 62 6.44 -16.70 -6.13
CA VAL A 62 7.41 -16.03 -5.25
C VAL A 62 7.46 -16.72 -3.89
N THR A 63 8.68 -16.95 -3.38
CA THR A 63 8.88 -17.56 -2.06
C THR A 63 8.20 -16.73 -0.96
N PRO A 64 7.28 -17.32 -0.17
CA PRO A 64 6.65 -16.62 0.94
C PRO A 64 7.69 -16.10 1.94
N ARG A 65 7.45 -14.89 2.47
CA ARG A 65 8.33 -14.21 3.45
C ARG A 65 9.76 -13.93 2.94
N GLY A 66 9.97 -13.90 1.62
CA GLY A 66 11.22 -13.45 1.02
C GLY A 66 11.42 -11.94 1.07
N ALA A 67 12.46 -11.45 0.40
CA ALA A 67 12.73 -10.02 0.25
C ALA A 67 11.69 -9.30 -0.64
N LEU A 68 10.95 -10.04 -1.47
CA LEU A 68 9.85 -9.56 -2.28
C LEU A 68 8.55 -10.12 -1.72
N GLN A 69 7.62 -9.25 -1.33
CA GLN A 69 6.36 -9.62 -0.71
C GLN A 69 5.21 -8.86 -1.32
N LEU A 70 4.03 -9.48 -1.24
CA LEU A 70 2.79 -8.92 -1.73
C LEU A 70 2.06 -8.26 -0.55
N SER A 71 1.66 -7.00 -0.71
CA SER A 71 0.87 -6.29 0.31
C SER A 71 -0.53 -6.90 0.42
N PRO A 72 -1.03 -7.21 1.64
CA PRO A 72 -2.35 -7.79 1.83
C PRO A 72 -3.46 -6.81 1.44
N VAL A 73 -4.53 -7.35 0.85
CA VAL A 73 -5.77 -6.61 0.59
C VAL A 73 -6.74 -6.92 1.71
N LEU A 74 -7.32 -5.87 2.31
CA LEU A 74 -8.42 -6.01 3.26
C LEU A 74 -9.73 -5.70 2.54
N GLU A 75 -10.65 -6.66 2.54
CA GLU A 75 -12.01 -6.46 2.06
C GLU A 75 -12.93 -6.08 3.22
N GLY A 76 -13.94 -5.27 2.93
CA GLY A 76 -14.96 -4.88 3.89
C GLY A 76 -14.88 -3.42 4.29
N ASP A 77 -15.36 -3.12 5.50
CA ASP A 77 -15.48 -1.75 5.99
C ASP A 77 -14.10 -1.18 6.39
N PRO A 78 -13.65 -0.09 5.76
CA PRO A 78 -12.34 0.50 6.04
C PRO A 78 -12.23 1.04 7.48
N GLU A 79 -13.32 1.44 8.12
CA GLU A 79 -13.28 1.98 9.49
C GLU A 79 -12.96 0.89 10.51
N ASN A 80 -13.64 -0.26 10.43
CA ASN A 80 -13.34 -1.43 11.25
C ASN A 80 -11.95 -2.02 10.95
N SER A 81 -11.57 -2.01 9.67
CA SER A 81 -10.24 -2.48 9.26
C SER A 81 -9.12 -1.61 9.84
N LEU A 82 -9.32 -0.29 9.92
CA LEU A 82 -8.31 0.61 10.47
C LEU A 82 -8.07 0.35 11.95
N ALA A 83 -9.14 0.19 12.74
CA ALA A 83 -9.00 -0.12 14.16
C ALA A 83 -8.17 -1.40 14.37
N THR A 84 -8.48 -2.44 13.58
CA THR A 84 -7.77 -3.72 13.63
C THR A 84 -6.28 -3.59 13.29
N VAL A 85 -5.95 -2.84 12.23
CA VAL A 85 -4.55 -2.62 11.83
C VAL A 85 -3.77 -1.86 12.90
N CYS A 86 -4.40 -0.86 13.51
CA CYS A 86 -3.76 -0.03 14.53
C CYS A 86 -3.58 -0.76 15.85
N ASP A 87 -4.54 -1.60 16.25
CA ASP A 87 -4.41 -2.49 17.40
C ASP A 87 -3.29 -3.52 17.19
N GLY A 88 -3.05 -3.92 15.93
CA GLY A 88 -1.92 -4.76 15.52
C GLY A 88 -0.56 -4.04 15.44
N GLY A 89 -0.48 -2.75 15.80
CA GLY A 89 0.73 -1.94 15.72
C GLY A 89 1.06 -1.39 14.33
N GLY A 90 0.13 -1.49 13.38
CA GLY A 90 0.24 -0.86 12.06
C GLY A 90 0.00 0.65 12.13
N GLU A 91 0.67 1.39 11.24
CA GLU A 91 0.62 2.87 11.25
C GLU A 91 -0.64 3.45 10.60
N GLY A 92 -1.32 2.67 9.75
CA GLY A 92 -2.55 3.10 9.08
C GLY A 92 -2.94 2.22 7.90
N LEU A 93 -3.94 2.66 7.14
CA LEU A 93 -4.45 2.00 5.95
C LEU A 93 -4.34 2.90 4.72
N ILE A 94 -4.01 2.28 3.58
CA ILE A 94 -4.13 2.91 2.27
C ILE A 94 -5.40 2.39 1.62
N VAL A 95 -6.38 3.28 1.46
CA VAL A 95 -7.61 2.98 0.73
C VAL A 95 -7.43 3.43 -0.71
N LYS A 96 -7.74 2.54 -1.66
CA LYS A 96 -7.72 2.84 -3.09
C LYS A 96 -9.06 2.47 -3.71
N GLN A 97 -9.43 3.17 -4.77
CA GLN A 97 -10.62 2.84 -5.55
C GLN A 97 -10.32 1.66 -6.46
N ALA A 98 -11.09 0.57 -6.31
CA ALA A 98 -10.90 -0.67 -7.07
C ALA A 98 -11.06 -0.47 -8.58
N ASP A 99 -12.00 0.38 -8.99
CA ASP A 99 -12.34 0.56 -10.41
C ASP A 99 -11.60 1.73 -11.07
N ALA A 100 -10.64 2.35 -10.37
CA ALA A 100 -9.94 3.54 -10.86
C ALA A 100 -8.63 3.21 -11.61
N PRO A 101 -8.33 3.94 -12.70
CA PRO A 101 -7.02 3.88 -13.34
C PRO A 101 -5.94 4.47 -12.42
N TYR A 102 -4.68 4.12 -12.68
CA TYR A 102 -3.55 4.71 -11.98
C TYR A 102 -3.38 6.16 -12.43
N ARG A 103 -3.21 7.06 -11.47
CA ARG A 103 -2.90 8.47 -11.74
C ARG A 103 -1.60 8.84 -11.04
N GLY A 104 -0.54 8.98 -11.81
CA GLY A 104 0.75 9.42 -11.30
C GLY A 104 0.70 10.90 -10.87
N GLY A 105 1.20 11.19 -9.68
CA GLY A 105 1.31 12.56 -9.17
C GLY A 105 1.01 12.67 -7.68
N ARG A 106 1.51 13.75 -7.06
CA ARG A 106 1.13 14.12 -5.69
C ARG A 106 -0.27 14.72 -5.77
N SER A 107 -1.25 14.09 -5.14
CA SER A 107 -2.60 14.65 -5.02
C SER A 107 -2.52 15.98 -4.27
N ALA A 108 -2.54 17.09 -5.02
CA ALA A 108 -2.68 18.42 -4.45
C ALA A 108 -4.06 18.49 -3.77
N GLY A 109 -4.08 18.85 -2.49
CA GLY A 109 -5.28 18.84 -1.67
C GLY A 109 -6.34 19.84 -2.16
N SER A 110 -7.32 19.33 -2.90
CA SER A 110 -8.66 19.88 -3.07
C SER A 110 -9.55 18.76 -3.66
N SER A 111 -10.18 17.98 -2.77
CA SER A 111 -10.96 16.73 -3.01
C SER A 111 -12.09 16.82 -4.07
N PRO A 112 -12.70 15.71 -4.62
CA PRO A 112 -12.40 14.25 -4.63
C PRO A 112 -12.42 13.57 -6.06
N PRO A 113 -11.99 12.30 -6.24
CA PRO A 113 -12.90 11.15 -6.08
C PRO A 113 -12.26 10.05 -5.21
N TRP A 114 -12.55 10.16 -3.91
CA TRP A 114 -12.50 9.14 -2.88
C TRP A 114 -11.12 8.47 -2.58
N CYS A 115 -10.17 9.36 -2.29
CA CYS A 115 -9.24 9.37 -1.15
C CYS A 115 -8.28 8.19 -0.93
N ALA A 116 -7.16 8.19 -1.65
CA ALA A 116 -5.90 7.66 -1.14
C ALA A 116 -5.22 8.75 -0.29
N TRP A 117 -5.38 8.67 1.03
CA TRP A 117 -4.60 9.48 1.98
C TRP A 117 -3.66 8.56 2.74
N SER A 118 -2.34 8.70 2.53
CA SER A 118 -1.35 8.28 3.53
C SER A 118 -1.04 9.50 4.38
N SER A 119 -1.67 9.63 5.55
CA SER A 119 -1.18 10.58 6.55
C SER A 119 -0.55 9.82 7.71
N PHE A 120 0.77 9.72 7.65
CA PHE A 120 1.63 9.42 8.79
C PHE A 120 1.43 10.52 9.84
N ARG A 121 0.64 10.23 10.88
CA ARG A 121 0.56 11.03 12.11
C ARG A 121 0.78 10.10 13.30
N PRO A 122 1.89 10.22 14.04
CA PRO A 122 2.26 9.31 15.14
C PRO A 122 1.27 9.23 16.30
N SER A 123 0.24 10.08 16.34
CA SER A 123 -0.64 10.23 17.50
C SER A 123 -2.12 9.91 17.26
N ALA A 124 -2.53 9.52 16.04
CA ALA A 124 -3.88 9.03 15.83
C ALA A 124 -4.01 8.29 14.49
N CYS A 125 -4.17 6.97 14.54
CA CYS A 125 -4.83 6.25 13.47
C CYS A 125 -6.22 6.84 13.26
N ARG A 126 -6.39 7.65 12.20
CA ARG A 126 -7.68 8.25 11.87
C ARG A 126 -8.06 7.87 10.46
N CYS A 127 -9.25 7.29 10.34
CA CYS A 127 -9.96 7.26 9.08
C CYS A 127 -10.46 8.69 8.84
N CYS A 128 -10.00 9.35 7.78
CA CYS A 128 -10.62 10.60 7.35
C CYS A 128 -11.95 10.26 6.69
N SER A 129 -12.99 10.02 7.50
CA SER A 129 -14.36 9.86 7.02
C SER A 129 -14.80 11.16 6.34
N ALA A 130 -15.09 11.11 5.04
CA ALA A 130 -15.77 12.21 4.37
C ALA A 130 -17.19 12.30 4.92
N ARG A 131 -17.44 13.31 5.76
CA ARG A 131 -18.77 13.63 6.28
C ARG A 131 -19.65 14.04 5.09
N ARG A 132 -20.60 13.18 4.70
CA ARG A 132 -21.66 13.53 3.76
C ARG A 132 -22.53 14.61 4.40
N ASN A 133 -22.60 15.78 3.77
CA ASN A 133 -23.76 16.66 3.84
C ASN A 133 -23.91 17.37 2.50
#